data_AF-A0AAU7ZAK7-F1
#
_entry.id   AF-A0AAU7ZAK7-F1
#
_cell.length_a   1.000
_cell.length_b   1.000
_cell.length_c   1.000
_cell.angle_alpha   90.00
_cell.angle_beta   90.00
_cell.angle_gamma   90.00
#
_symmetry.space_group_name_H-M   'P 1'
#
loop_
_entity.id
_entity.type
_entity.pdbx_description
1 polymer ?
#
loop_
_entity_poly.entity_id
_entity_poly.type
_entity_poly.pdbx_seq_one_letter_code
_entity_poly.pdbx_strand_id
1 'polypeptide(L)'
;MKTTALALLTLFLAPLAEAQRTSLIGIFEYTSSGRGDNLGAPGVRVLFHQSGRLWRSYNATCQNEMHDESCLKTIVHVFPSVTTWTLVKQGKPVAKVAATTPAAYHFYSEIGVQAITNPAAVLNLEPRPTPDRPDPPHTVLATTLPTLKDPDNWQPASPFPLDVTHVRQAFHKLYPHPKNCTQTTSNSPSNYHDSTITDDQIASGSSYVSNKNWRILELTLNGYRCDGPPDDAWVNHWFAISPMGEVHHLGRLMHLAGTADFANEGRSEILFQVEGGNEAGYKLFYDNFTHQAQATVTYH
;
A
#
# COMPACT_ATOMS: atom_id res chain seq x y z
N MET A 1 9.84 11.06 -77.93
CA MET A 1 10.48 10.57 -76.70
C MET A 1 9.52 10.80 -75.55
N LYS A 2 8.93 9.73 -74.99
CA LYS A 2 8.01 9.81 -73.85
C LYS A 2 8.77 9.37 -72.60
N THR A 3 8.97 10.28 -71.66
CA THR A 3 9.59 10.03 -70.36
C THR A 3 8.54 9.51 -69.38
N THR A 4 8.67 8.24 -69.01
CA THR A 4 7.85 7.58 -68.01
C THR A 4 8.36 7.94 -66.61
N ALA A 5 7.56 8.64 -65.81
CA ALA A 5 7.88 8.93 -64.42
C ALA A 5 7.59 7.69 -63.55
N LEU A 6 8.62 7.22 -62.85
CA LEU A 6 8.53 6.10 -61.90
C LEU A 6 8.14 6.68 -60.53
N ALA A 7 6.90 6.42 -60.08
CA ALA A 7 6.45 6.79 -58.74
C ALA A 7 6.97 5.76 -57.72
N LEU A 8 7.87 6.20 -56.84
CA LEU A 8 8.40 5.40 -55.73
C LEU A 8 7.35 5.35 -54.61
N LEU A 9 6.71 4.20 -54.41
CA LEU A 9 5.75 3.96 -53.33
C LEU A 9 6.52 3.64 -52.04
N THR A 10 6.73 4.64 -51.17
CA THR A 10 7.25 4.42 -49.81
C THR A 10 6.18 3.78 -48.94
N LEU A 11 6.32 2.47 -48.67
CA LEU A 11 5.56 1.79 -47.61
C LEU A 11 6.00 2.37 -46.26
N PHE A 12 5.13 3.14 -45.62
CA PHE A 12 5.22 3.43 -44.19
C PHE A 12 4.91 2.16 -43.41
N LEU A 13 5.95 1.48 -42.92
CA LEU A 13 5.82 0.52 -41.81
C LEU A 13 5.37 1.33 -40.58
N ALA A 14 4.06 1.34 -40.31
CA ALA A 14 3.56 1.82 -39.03
C ALA A 14 4.21 0.98 -37.93
N PRO A 15 4.82 1.59 -36.89
CA PRO A 15 5.27 0.81 -35.74
C PRO A 15 4.07 0.06 -35.20
N LEU A 16 4.19 -1.26 -35.11
CA LEU A 16 3.26 -2.10 -34.36
C LEU A 16 3.09 -1.43 -33.01
N ALA A 17 1.87 -0.95 -32.73
CA ALA A 17 1.53 -0.37 -31.44
C ALA A 17 1.92 -1.39 -30.38
N GLU A 18 2.96 -1.06 -29.61
CA GLU A 18 3.38 -1.85 -28.48
C GLU A 18 2.15 -1.95 -27.58
N ALA A 19 1.54 -3.13 -27.52
CA ALA A 19 0.34 -3.36 -26.73
C ALA A 19 0.64 -2.83 -25.33
N GLN A 20 -0.03 -1.73 -24.98
CA GLN A 20 0.29 -0.94 -23.80
C GLN A 20 0.15 -1.87 -22.61
N ARG A 21 1.28 -2.33 -22.07
CA ARG A 21 1.28 -3.24 -20.93
C ARG A 21 0.63 -2.49 -19.78
N THR A 22 -0.43 -3.06 -19.22
CA THR A 22 -1.06 -2.50 -18.04
C THR A 22 -0.02 -2.44 -16.91
N SER A 23 0.25 -1.23 -16.41
CA SER A 23 1.07 -1.03 -15.24
C SER A 23 0.35 -1.62 -14.03
N LEU A 24 1.03 -2.52 -13.33
CA LEU A 24 0.53 -3.14 -12.12
C LEU A 24 1.42 -2.78 -10.94
N ILE A 25 0.78 -2.67 -9.78
CA ILE A 25 1.44 -2.59 -8.48
C ILE A 25 1.12 -3.86 -7.73
N GLY A 26 2.15 -4.49 -7.19
CA GLY A 26 2.02 -5.60 -6.27
C GLY A 26 3.00 -5.50 -5.11
N ILE A 27 2.90 -6.45 -4.20
CA ILE A 27 3.81 -6.62 -3.08
C ILE A 27 4.30 -8.06 -3.06
N PHE A 28 5.61 -8.24 -2.86
CA PHE A 28 6.17 -9.54 -2.56
C PHE A 28 5.90 -9.90 -1.09
N GLU A 29 5.38 -11.10 -0.90
CA GLU A 29 5.02 -11.63 0.41
C GLU A 29 5.16 -13.15 0.42
N TYR A 30 5.22 -13.71 1.63
CA TYR A 30 5.03 -15.15 1.82
C TYR A 30 3.61 -15.35 2.32
N THR A 31 2.90 -16.33 1.76
CA THR A 31 1.59 -16.67 2.31
C THR A 31 1.75 -17.28 3.70
N SER A 32 0.80 -17.03 4.59
CA SER A 32 0.61 -17.91 5.74
C SER A 32 -0.28 -19.06 5.26
N SER A 33 0.29 -20.26 5.09
CA SER A 33 -0.57 -21.44 5.06
C SER A 33 -1.23 -21.49 6.44
N GLY A 34 -2.56 -21.54 6.55
CA GLY A 34 -3.31 -21.41 7.81
C GLY A 34 -3.04 -22.45 8.92
N ARG A 35 -1.86 -23.08 8.94
CA ARG A 35 -1.29 -23.90 10.02
C ARG A 35 0.02 -23.23 10.42
N GLY A 36 0.08 -22.73 11.66
CA GLY A 36 1.09 -21.80 12.19
C GLY A 36 2.54 -22.29 12.27
N ASP A 37 2.90 -23.35 11.54
CA ASP A 37 4.20 -24.00 11.55
C ASP A 37 4.85 -24.14 10.16
N ASN A 38 4.13 -23.87 9.07
CA ASN A 38 4.71 -23.87 7.72
C ASN A 38 4.83 -22.45 7.16
N LEU A 39 6.07 -22.02 6.90
CA LEU A 39 6.36 -20.88 6.03
C LEU A 39 5.63 -21.13 4.70
N GLY A 40 4.63 -20.31 4.35
CA GLY A 40 3.93 -20.52 3.09
C GLY A 40 4.80 -20.15 1.89
N ALA A 41 4.26 -20.36 0.70
CA ALA A 41 5.01 -20.17 -0.53
C ALA A 41 5.22 -18.66 -0.80
N PRO A 42 6.36 -18.26 -1.39
CA PRO A 42 6.55 -16.90 -1.83
C PRO A 42 5.61 -16.57 -2.99
N GLY A 43 5.00 -15.40 -2.93
CA GLY A 43 4.05 -14.91 -3.90
C GLY A 43 4.16 -13.41 -4.15
N VAL A 44 3.37 -12.94 -5.11
CA VAL A 44 3.15 -11.50 -5.32
C VAL A 44 1.66 -11.22 -5.21
N ARG A 45 1.26 -10.40 -4.25
CA ARG A 45 -0.11 -9.90 -4.17
C ARG A 45 -0.31 -8.81 -5.20
N VAL A 46 -1.31 -8.98 -6.07
CA VAL A 46 -1.71 -7.97 -7.04
C VAL A 46 -2.61 -6.96 -6.33
N LEU A 47 -2.20 -5.69 -6.30
CA LEU A 47 -2.90 -4.64 -5.56
C LEU A 47 -3.69 -3.72 -6.48
N PHE A 48 -2.99 -3.09 -7.42
CA PHE A 48 -3.54 -2.04 -8.27
C PHE A 48 -3.19 -2.26 -9.73
N HIS A 49 -4.06 -1.79 -10.61
CA HIS A 49 -3.79 -1.67 -12.02
C HIS A 49 -4.09 -0.24 -12.49
N GLN A 50 -3.34 0.21 -13.48
CA GLN A 50 -3.59 1.48 -14.12
C GLN A 50 -4.73 1.36 -15.13
N SER A 51 -5.68 2.29 -15.10
CA SER A 51 -6.81 2.40 -16.03
C SER A 51 -6.90 3.84 -16.53
N GLY A 52 -6.27 4.12 -17.68
CA GLY A 52 -6.05 5.49 -18.12
C GLY A 52 -5.06 6.19 -17.18
N ARG A 53 -5.47 7.31 -16.56
CA ARG A 53 -4.66 8.05 -15.56
C ARG A 53 -4.98 7.70 -14.11
N LEU A 54 -5.90 6.76 -13.89
CA LEU A 54 -6.36 6.41 -12.56
C LEU A 54 -5.82 5.06 -12.14
N TRP A 55 -5.42 4.95 -10.89
CA TRP A 55 -5.15 3.68 -10.24
C TRP A 55 -6.45 3.08 -9.71
N ARG A 56 -6.66 1.80 -9.97
CA ARG A 56 -7.82 1.05 -9.49
C ARG A 56 -7.36 -0.23 -8.80
N SER A 57 -8.04 -0.60 -7.73
CA SER A 57 -7.94 -1.94 -7.17
C SER A 57 -8.84 -2.90 -7.94
N TYR A 58 -8.53 -4.18 -7.82
CA TYR A 58 -9.40 -5.25 -8.27
C TYR A 58 -10.60 -5.33 -7.34
N ASN A 59 -11.83 -5.37 -7.87
CA ASN A 59 -13.03 -5.55 -7.07
C ASN A 59 -13.10 -6.99 -6.56
N ALA A 60 -12.33 -7.25 -5.50
CA ALA A 60 -12.09 -8.55 -4.94
C ALA A 60 -12.76 -8.66 -3.55
N THR A 61 -14.08 -8.45 -3.52
CA THR A 61 -14.88 -8.56 -2.30
C THR A 61 -15.69 -9.86 -2.30
N CYS A 62 -15.55 -10.63 -1.22
CA CYS A 62 -16.40 -11.78 -0.92
C CYS A 62 -17.31 -11.38 0.25
N GLN A 63 -18.62 -11.30 0.01
CA GLN A 63 -19.58 -10.64 0.91
C GLN A 63 -20.09 -11.51 2.07
N ASN A 64 -19.79 -12.81 2.08
CA ASN A 64 -20.37 -13.74 3.04
C ASN A 64 -19.30 -14.38 3.93
N GLU A 65 -19.72 -14.60 5.19
CA GLU A 65 -19.10 -15.31 6.30
C GLU A 65 -17.96 -16.25 5.91
N MET A 66 -16.87 -16.22 6.70
CA MET A 66 -15.63 -17.04 6.83
C MET A 66 -15.30 -18.24 5.89
N HIS A 67 -16.20 -18.71 5.03
CA HIS A 67 -16.10 -19.85 4.12
C HIS A 67 -16.93 -19.71 2.83
N ASP A 68 -17.01 -18.53 2.19
CA ASP A 68 -17.60 -18.44 0.83
C ASP A 68 -16.66 -19.06 -0.22
N GLU A 69 -16.59 -20.40 -0.22
CA GLU A 69 -15.75 -21.17 -1.13
C GLU A 69 -16.07 -20.90 -2.60
N SER A 70 -17.34 -20.58 -2.91
CA SER A 70 -17.76 -20.26 -4.26
C SER A 70 -17.14 -18.94 -4.72
N CYS A 71 -17.15 -17.91 -3.84
CA CYS A 71 -16.46 -16.67 -4.11
C CYS A 71 -14.95 -16.90 -4.27
N LEU A 72 -14.29 -17.60 -3.33
CA LEU A 72 -12.85 -17.85 -3.38
C LEU A 72 -12.38 -18.62 -4.63
N LYS A 73 -13.25 -19.48 -5.20
CA LYS A 73 -12.99 -20.19 -6.47
C LYS A 73 -13.19 -19.31 -7.71
N THR A 74 -14.09 -18.33 -7.67
CA THR A 74 -14.46 -17.51 -8.84
C THR A 74 -13.71 -16.18 -8.91
N ILE A 75 -13.35 -15.62 -7.76
CA ILE A 75 -12.65 -14.34 -7.62
C ILE A 75 -11.26 -14.34 -8.27
N VAL A 76 -10.67 -15.53 -8.49
CA VAL A 76 -9.40 -15.71 -9.23
C VAL A 76 -9.45 -15.08 -10.62
N HIS A 77 -10.63 -15.06 -11.28
CA HIS A 77 -10.80 -14.51 -12.62
C HIS A 77 -10.74 -12.98 -12.70
N VAL A 78 -10.83 -12.31 -11.54
CA VAL A 78 -10.70 -10.85 -11.47
C VAL A 78 -9.23 -10.44 -11.65
N PHE A 79 -8.29 -11.31 -11.31
CA PHE A 79 -6.85 -11.04 -11.38
C PHE A 79 -6.24 -11.52 -12.71
N PRO A 80 -5.12 -10.93 -13.16
CA PRO A 80 -4.38 -11.44 -14.33
C PRO A 80 -3.97 -12.89 -14.11
N SER A 81 -4.09 -13.76 -15.12
CA SER A 81 -3.75 -15.19 -14.96
C SER A 81 -2.25 -15.43 -14.78
N VAL A 82 -1.43 -14.70 -15.53
CA VAL A 82 0.04 -14.77 -15.50
C VAL A 82 0.60 -13.37 -15.59
N THR A 83 1.56 -13.06 -14.72
CA THR A 83 2.24 -11.76 -14.71
C THR A 83 3.74 -11.95 -14.60
N THR A 84 4.51 -11.17 -15.36
CA THR A 84 5.94 -11.01 -15.13
C THR A 84 6.18 -9.79 -14.24
N TRP A 85 6.73 -10.03 -13.06
CA TRP A 85 7.02 -9.02 -12.06
C TRP A 85 8.50 -8.70 -12.01
N THR A 86 8.82 -7.42 -11.89
CA THR A 86 10.09 -6.94 -11.36
C THR A 86 9.89 -6.67 -9.87
N LEU A 87 10.67 -7.34 -9.03
CA LEU A 87 10.70 -7.11 -7.59
C LEU A 87 11.73 -6.03 -7.29
N VAL A 88 11.35 -5.06 -6.46
CA VAL A 88 12.13 -3.86 -6.16
C VAL A 88 12.27 -3.69 -4.66
N LYS A 89 13.51 -3.55 -4.18
CA LYS A 89 13.82 -3.23 -2.79
C LYS A 89 14.62 -1.94 -2.75
N GLN A 90 14.16 -0.96 -1.97
CA GLN A 90 14.81 0.35 -1.85
C GLN A 90 15.11 1.00 -3.21
N GLY A 91 14.12 0.98 -4.12
CA GLY A 91 14.23 1.54 -5.47
C GLY A 91 15.11 0.77 -6.45
N LYS A 92 15.71 -0.36 -6.05
CA LYS A 92 16.57 -1.18 -6.92
C LYS A 92 15.87 -2.50 -7.30
N PRO A 93 15.87 -2.89 -8.59
CA PRO A 93 15.44 -4.22 -9.00
C PRO A 93 16.30 -5.29 -8.32
N VAL A 94 15.66 -6.25 -7.64
CA VAL A 94 16.34 -7.35 -6.94
C VAL A 94 16.07 -8.71 -7.59
N ALA A 95 14.93 -8.87 -8.26
CA ALA A 95 14.60 -10.09 -8.99
C ALA A 95 13.59 -9.80 -10.11
N LYS A 96 13.51 -10.72 -11.08
CA LYS A 96 12.45 -10.77 -12.07
C LYS A 96 11.82 -12.15 -12.05
N VAL A 97 10.52 -12.23 -11.84
CA VAL A 97 9.79 -13.48 -11.64
C VAL A 97 8.56 -13.54 -12.51
N ALA A 98 8.19 -14.74 -12.96
CA ALA A 98 6.85 -14.99 -13.46
C ALA A 98 5.99 -15.56 -12.32
N ALA A 99 4.79 -15.04 -12.14
CA ALA A 99 3.84 -15.52 -11.15
C ALA A 99 2.48 -15.82 -11.80
N THR A 100 1.78 -16.80 -11.24
CA THR A 100 0.49 -17.27 -11.75
C THR A 100 -0.57 -17.19 -10.67
N THR A 101 -1.74 -16.67 -11.02
CA THR A 101 -2.92 -16.74 -10.15
C THR A 101 -3.31 -18.21 -9.97
N PRO A 102 -3.54 -18.68 -8.74
CA PRO A 102 -3.93 -20.08 -8.50
C PRO A 102 -5.31 -20.37 -9.08
N ALA A 103 -5.64 -21.66 -9.24
CA ALA A 103 -6.95 -22.08 -9.73
C ALA A 103 -8.10 -21.75 -8.75
N ALA A 104 -7.78 -21.61 -7.46
CA ALA A 104 -8.68 -21.18 -6.40
C ALA A 104 -7.87 -20.56 -5.26
N TYR A 105 -8.49 -19.66 -4.51
CA TYR A 105 -8.01 -19.30 -3.16
C TYR A 105 -8.69 -20.21 -2.13
N HIS A 106 -8.00 -20.47 -1.03
CA HIS A 106 -8.49 -21.26 0.10
C HIS A 106 -8.79 -20.39 1.33
N PHE A 107 -8.12 -19.23 1.44
CA PHE A 107 -8.34 -18.26 2.50
C PHE A 107 -8.48 -16.84 1.95
N TYR A 108 -9.23 -15.97 2.64
CA TYR A 108 -9.38 -14.55 2.25
C TYR A 108 -8.03 -13.83 2.24
N SER A 109 -7.12 -14.22 3.14
CA SER A 109 -5.75 -13.72 3.16
C SER A 109 -4.99 -14.04 1.87
N GLU A 110 -5.38 -15.03 1.08
CA GLU A 110 -4.72 -15.38 -0.18
C GLU A 110 -5.26 -14.59 -1.38
N ILE A 111 -6.37 -13.85 -1.23
CA ILE A 111 -7.00 -13.15 -2.35
C ILE A 111 -6.02 -12.18 -3.01
N GLY A 112 -5.79 -12.39 -4.31
CA GLY A 112 -4.89 -11.60 -5.14
C GLY A 112 -3.44 -12.07 -5.12
N VAL A 113 -3.08 -13.11 -4.37
CA VAL A 113 -1.71 -13.63 -4.34
C VAL A 113 -1.45 -14.56 -5.52
N GLN A 114 -0.46 -14.20 -6.34
CA GLN A 114 0.05 -15.04 -7.41
C GLN A 114 1.25 -15.87 -6.92
N ALA A 115 1.23 -17.17 -7.21
CA ALA A 115 2.34 -18.07 -6.89
C ALA A 115 3.52 -17.83 -7.83
N ILE A 116 4.72 -17.62 -7.30
CA ILE A 116 5.94 -17.47 -8.10
C ILE A 116 6.33 -18.84 -8.71
N THR A 117 6.46 -18.88 -10.03
CA THR A 117 6.76 -20.12 -10.79
C THR A 117 8.21 -20.60 -10.65
N ASN A 118 9.13 -19.71 -10.27
CA ASN A 118 10.53 -20.02 -10.00
C ASN A 118 10.93 -19.49 -8.61
N PRO A 119 10.54 -20.18 -7.51
CA PRO A 119 10.79 -19.70 -6.15
C PRO A 119 12.29 -19.61 -5.81
N ALA A 120 13.16 -20.33 -6.52
CA ALA A 120 14.61 -20.24 -6.34
C ALA A 120 15.15 -18.83 -6.58
N ALA A 121 14.49 -18.04 -7.43
CA ALA A 121 14.87 -16.66 -7.73
C ALA A 121 14.67 -15.68 -6.57
N VAL A 122 13.89 -16.06 -5.54
CA VAL A 122 13.51 -15.18 -4.43
C VAL A 122 13.87 -15.75 -3.05
N LEU A 123 14.63 -16.85 -3.00
CA LEU A 123 14.99 -17.51 -1.75
C LEU A 123 15.62 -16.54 -0.74
N ASN A 124 16.48 -15.62 -1.18
CA ASN A 124 17.19 -14.72 -0.27
C ASN A 124 16.45 -13.38 -0.04
N LEU A 125 15.20 -13.26 -0.48
CA LEU A 125 14.42 -12.06 -0.26
C LEU A 125 13.67 -12.13 1.07
N GLU A 126 13.89 -11.09 1.87
CA GLU A 126 13.13 -10.74 3.06
C GLU A 126 11.91 -9.86 2.67
N PRO A 127 10.83 -9.85 3.45
CA PRO A 127 10.71 -10.55 4.73
C PRO A 127 10.30 -12.01 4.59
N ARG A 128 11.00 -12.90 5.30
CA ARG A 128 10.49 -14.23 5.61
C ARG A 128 9.69 -14.14 6.91
N PRO A 129 8.49 -14.74 6.99
CA PRO A 129 7.75 -14.77 8.23
C PRO A 129 8.61 -15.44 9.30
N THR A 130 8.71 -14.83 10.47
CA THR A 130 9.34 -15.47 11.64
C THR A 130 8.24 -15.74 12.67
N PRO A 131 8.09 -16.97 13.17
CA PRO A 131 6.97 -17.36 14.05
C PRO A 131 6.73 -16.44 15.27
N ASP A 132 7.76 -15.72 15.72
CA ASP A 132 7.74 -14.94 16.96
C ASP A 132 7.86 -13.42 16.76
N ARG A 133 7.70 -12.90 15.53
CA ARG A 133 7.70 -11.44 15.29
C ARG A 133 6.52 -11.03 14.42
N PRO A 134 5.94 -9.84 14.66
CA PRO A 134 5.04 -9.21 13.70
C PRO A 134 5.72 -9.18 12.33
N ASP A 135 4.96 -9.50 11.28
CA ASP A 135 5.50 -9.42 9.93
C ASP A 135 6.02 -8.00 9.71
N PRO A 136 7.32 -7.83 9.42
CA PRO A 136 7.84 -6.50 9.17
C PRO A 136 7.10 -5.92 7.95
N PRO A 137 6.91 -4.59 7.89
CA PRO A 137 6.24 -3.96 6.76
C PRO A 137 6.82 -4.46 5.45
N HIS A 138 5.97 -4.82 4.48
CA HIS A 138 6.44 -5.41 3.24
C HIS A 138 7.31 -4.39 2.48
N THR A 139 8.62 -4.61 2.49
CA THR A 139 9.61 -3.67 1.90
C THR A 139 9.99 -3.97 0.46
N VAL A 140 9.42 -5.04 -0.13
CA VAL A 140 9.71 -5.47 -1.50
C VAL A 140 8.47 -5.23 -2.36
N LEU A 141 8.54 -4.15 -3.13
CA LEU A 141 7.53 -3.75 -4.10
C LEU A 141 7.60 -4.65 -5.33
N ALA A 142 6.49 -4.82 -6.04
CA ALA A 142 6.44 -5.52 -7.32
C ALA A 142 5.77 -4.63 -8.39
N THR A 143 6.30 -4.67 -9.60
CA THR A 143 5.72 -3.94 -10.75
C THR A 143 5.86 -4.74 -12.06
N THR A 144 5.05 -4.43 -13.07
CA THR A 144 5.25 -4.91 -14.45
C THR A 144 6.28 -4.11 -15.24
N LEU A 145 6.74 -2.97 -14.70
CA LEU A 145 7.80 -2.16 -15.29
C LEU A 145 9.18 -2.82 -15.12
N PRO A 146 10.17 -2.55 -16.01
CA PRO A 146 11.52 -3.10 -15.87
C PRO A 146 12.29 -2.52 -14.68
N THR A 147 11.95 -1.30 -14.26
CA THR A 147 12.56 -0.59 -13.13
C THR A 147 11.53 0.33 -12.50
N LEU A 148 11.69 0.62 -11.21
CA LEU A 148 10.99 1.71 -10.54
C LEU A 148 11.98 2.83 -10.23
N LYS A 149 11.54 4.07 -10.36
CA LYS A 149 12.28 5.26 -9.93
C LYS A 149 11.39 6.05 -8.99
N ASP A 150 12.00 6.78 -8.06
CA ASP A 150 11.30 7.77 -7.26
C ASP A 150 11.72 9.17 -7.76
N PRO A 151 11.05 9.72 -8.80
CA PRO A 151 11.39 11.05 -9.33
C PRO A 151 11.19 12.17 -8.30
N ASP A 152 10.31 11.98 -7.32
CA ASP A 152 10.09 12.92 -6.23
C ASP A 152 11.10 12.76 -5.09
N ASN A 153 11.96 11.72 -5.15
CA ASN A 153 13.05 11.47 -4.21
C ASN A 153 12.60 11.60 -2.75
N TRP A 154 11.58 10.83 -2.36
CA TRP A 154 11.11 10.79 -0.99
C TRP A 154 12.18 10.22 -0.07
N GLN A 155 12.49 10.94 1.00
CA GLN A 155 13.52 10.56 1.96
C GLN A 155 13.04 10.76 3.39
N PRO A 156 13.45 9.91 4.35
CA PRO A 156 13.24 10.17 5.75
C PRO A 156 13.80 11.54 6.15
N ALA A 157 13.05 12.28 6.96
CA ALA A 157 13.45 13.58 7.48
C ALA A 157 12.96 13.77 8.90
N SER A 158 13.63 14.64 9.66
CA SER A 158 13.08 15.12 10.93
C SER A 158 11.85 16.01 10.66
N PRO A 159 10.76 15.88 11.44
CA PRO A 159 9.60 16.76 11.30
C PRO A 159 9.98 18.24 11.49
N PHE A 160 9.45 19.12 10.64
CA PHE A 160 9.63 20.55 10.83
C PHE A 160 8.74 21.04 11.98
N PRO A 161 9.20 21.92 12.89
CA PRO A 161 8.39 22.36 14.03
C PRO A 161 7.05 22.98 13.63
N LEU A 162 7.01 23.79 12.57
CA LEU A 162 5.79 24.41 12.08
C LEU A 162 4.79 23.37 11.53
N ASP A 163 5.29 22.31 10.90
CA ASP A 163 4.46 21.21 10.43
C ASP A 163 3.82 20.48 11.60
N VAL A 164 4.61 20.16 12.63
CA VAL A 164 4.10 19.50 13.82
C VAL A 164 2.98 20.34 14.44
N THR A 165 3.12 21.66 14.51
CA THR A 165 2.05 22.55 14.98
C THR A 165 0.78 22.46 14.11
N HIS A 166 0.90 22.58 12.79
CA HIS A 166 -0.27 22.53 11.90
C HIS A 166 -0.94 21.16 11.89
N VAL A 167 -0.16 20.08 11.93
CA VAL A 167 -0.69 18.72 11.97
C VAL A 167 -1.35 18.42 13.32
N ARG A 168 -0.80 18.90 14.44
CA ARG A 168 -1.50 18.82 15.75
C ARG A 168 -2.83 19.55 15.73
N GLN A 169 -2.90 20.75 15.13
CA GLN A 169 -4.16 21.47 14.96
C GLN A 169 -5.16 20.67 14.11
N ALA A 170 -4.71 20.02 13.04
CA ALA A 170 -5.56 19.13 12.24
C ALA A 170 -6.04 17.91 13.06
N PHE A 171 -5.15 17.32 13.87
CA PHE A 171 -5.47 16.21 14.76
C PHE A 171 -6.54 16.58 15.80
N HIS A 172 -6.39 17.72 16.49
CA HIS A 172 -7.41 18.22 17.44
C HIS A 172 -8.77 18.45 16.79
N LYS A 173 -8.82 18.84 15.50
CA LYS A 173 -10.08 18.97 14.76
C LYS A 173 -10.72 17.62 14.45
N LEU A 174 -9.93 16.59 14.18
CA LEU A 174 -10.41 15.23 13.94
C LEU A 174 -10.93 14.59 15.23
N TYR A 175 -10.23 14.83 16.34
CA TYR A 175 -10.50 14.23 17.63
C TYR A 175 -10.58 15.30 18.73
N PRO A 176 -11.67 16.12 18.77
CA PRO A 176 -11.79 17.17 19.78
C PRO A 176 -11.94 16.60 21.20
N HIS A 177 -12.51 15.41 21.32
CA HIS A 177 -12.81 14.74 22.59
C HIS A 177 -12.58 13.22 22.45
N PRO A 178 -11.33 12.73 22.34
CA PRO A 178 -11.09 11.30 22.31
C PRO A 178 -11.53 10.69 23.65
N LYS A 179 -12.09 9.49 23.58
CA LYS A 179 -12.46 8.75 24.78
C LYS A 179 -11.24 8.10 25.40
N ASN A 180 -11.16 8.08 26.73
CA ASN A 180 -10.14 7.35 27.48
C ASN A 180 -10.75 6.76 28.77
N CYS A 181 -10.01 5.89 29.44
CA CYS A 181 -10.44 5.26 30.68
C CYS A 181 -9.80 5.88 31.92
N THR A 182 -10.58 5.99 32.99
CA THR A 182 -10.11 6.50 34.29
C THR A 182 -9.22 5.49 35.02
N GLN A 183 -9.37 4.19 34.75
CA GLN A 183 -8.64 3.09 35.39
C GLN A 183 -8.25 2.01 34.37
N THR A 184 -7.14 1.31 34.62
CA THR A 184 -6.53 0.32 33.71
C THR A 184 -7.03 -1.11 33.91
N THR A 185 -7.92 -1.36 34.87
CA THR A 185 -8.26 -2.73 35.31
C THR A 185 -9.71 -3.14 35.04
N SER A 186 -10.50 -2.31 34.35
CA SER A 186 -11.88 -2.65 34.03
C SER A 186 -12.38 -1.95 32.76
N ASN A 187 -12.70 -2.77 31.76
CA ASN A 187 -13.42 -2.36 30.54
C ASN A 187 -14.91 -2.23 30.77
N SER A 188 -15.30 -1.30 31.64
CA SER A 188 -16.70 -0.90 31.78
C SER A 188 -16.94 0.38 30.99
N PRO A 189 -18.05 0.50 30.22
CA PRO A 189 -18.48 1.75 29.60
C PRO A 189 -18.55 2.94 30.57
N SER A 190 -18.80 2.68 31.86
CA SER A 190 -18.80 3.69 32.92
C SER A 190 -17.43 4.36 33.16
N ASN A 191 -16.34 3.75 32.67
CA ASN A 191 -14.98 4.26 32.86
C ASN A 191 -14.52 5.15 31.70
N TYR A 192 -15.28 5.18 30.59
CA TYR A 192 -15.00 6.01 29.43
C TYR A 192 -15.39 7.46 29.70
N HIS A 193 -14.47 8.38 29.43
CA HIS A 193 -14.68 9.81 29.56
C HIS A 193 -14.02 10.56 28.41
N ASP A 194 -14.53 11.75 28.12
CA ASP A 194 -13.85 12.67 27.20
C ASP A 194 -12.53 13.10 27.82
N SER A 195 -11.45 12.87 27.09
CA SER A 195 -10.13 13.34 27.48
C SER A 195 -9.86 14.70 26.85
N THR A 196 -9.30 15.61 27.64
CA THR A 196 -8.71 16.84 27.08
C THR A 196 -7.31 16.48 26.60
N ILE A 197 -7.08 16.58 25.28
CA ILE A 197 -5.76 16.36 24.70
C ILE A 197 -4.92 17.61 24.87
N THR A 198 -3.65 17.44 25.24
CA THR A 198 -2.63 18.47 25.18
C THR A 198 -1.57 18.13 24.14
N ASP A 199 -0.91 19.15 23.57
CA ASP A 199 0.05 18.96 22.48
C ASP A 199 1.26 18.09 22.87
N ASP A 200 1.63 18.04 24.15
CA ASP A 200 2.70 17.18 24.68
C ASP A 200 2.32 15.69 24.68
N GLN A 201 1.03 15.36 24.63
CA GLN A 201 0.56 13.99 24.48
C GLN A 201 0.61 13.53 23.02
N ILE A 202 0.69 14.45 22.06
CA ILE A 202 0.76 14.13 20.64
C ILE A 202 2.22 14.06 20.20
N ALA A 203 2.74 12.83 20.11
CA ALA A 203 4.09 12.57 19.65
C ALA A 203 4.16 12.48 18.13
N SER A 204 5.24 13.01 17.56
CA SER A 204 5.59 12.80 16.15
C SER A 204 6.36 11.49 15.99
N GLY A 205 5.95 10.70 15.00
CA GLY A 205 6.61 9.47 14.58
C GLY A 205 7.47 9.69 13.35
N SER A 206 7.36 8.77 12.39
CA SER A 206 8.08 8.82 11.12
C SER A 206 7.70 10.06 10.30
N SER A 207 8.66 10.60 9.55
CA SER A 207 8.40 11.68 8.60
C SER A 207 9.29 11.57 7.37
N TYR A 208 8.76 12.01 6.23
CA TYR A 208 9.44 11.99 4.95
C TYR A 208 9.19 13.29 4.19
N VAL A 209 10.16 13.67 3.36
CA VAL A 209 10.11 14.85 2.50
C VAL A 209 10.46 14.48 1.06
N SER A 210 9.79 15.11 0.09
CA SER A 210 10.11 15.01 -1.32
C SER A 210 10.94 16.20 -1.81
N ASN A 211 11.60 16.07 -2.95
CA ASN A 211 12.31 17.16 -3.64
C ASN A 211 11.37 18.27 -4.16
N LYS A 212 10.05 18.07 -4.09
CA LYS A 212 9.00 19.05 -4.41
C LYS A 212 8.41 19.70 -3.16
N ASN A 213 9.02 19.54 -1.99
CA ASN A 213 8.57 20.06 -0.69
C ASN A 213 7.22 19.51 -0.19
N TRP A 214 6.75 18.39 -0.76
CA TRP A 214 5.72 17.61 -0.09
C TRP A 214 6.31 16.92 1.13
N ARG A 215 5.54 16.84 2.21
CA ARG A 215 5.96 16.18 3.44
C ARG A 215 4.87 15.25 3.91
N ILE A 216 5.25 14.13 4.50
CA ILE A 216 4.33 13.26 5.25
C ILE A 216 4.81 13.14 6.68
N LEU A 217 3.88 13.13 7.61
CA LEU A 217 4.14 13.09 9.05
C LEU A 217 3.19 12.12 9.73
N GLU A 218 3.77 11.23 10.52
CA GLU A 218 3.07 10.36 11.45
C GLU A 218 2.91 11.06 12.80
N LEU A 219 1.71 10.98 13.40
CA LEU A 219 1.44 11.37 14.78
C LEU A 219 0.79 10.23 15.55
N THR A 220 1.07 10.15 16.85
CA THR A 220 0.41 9.22 17.78
C THR A 220 0.02 9.96 19.05
N LEU A 221 -1.20 9.72 19.53
CA LEU A 221 -1.66 10.22 20.82
C LEU A 221 -1.26 9.22 21.92
N ASN A 222 -0.48 9.70 22.89
CA ASN A 222 0.02 8.89 24.01
C ASN A 222 -0.89 8.97 25.23
N GLY A 223 -0.89 7.90 26.02
CA GLY A 223 -1.59 7.86 27.31
C GLY A 223 -2.96 7.19 27.25
N TYR A 224 -3.16 6.26 26.32
CA TYR A 224 -4.30 5.35 26.34
C TYR A 224 -4.29 4.50 27.61
N ARG A 225 -5.43 4.41 28.31
CA ARG A 225 -5.54 3.76 29.63
C ARG A 225 -6.59 2.66 29.70
N CYS A 226 -7.41 2.48 28.66
CA CYS A 226 -8.39 1.41 28.69
C CYS A 226 -7.70 0.05 28.56
N ASP A 227 -8.36 -0.96 29.09
CA ASP A 227 -8.00 -2.35 28.81
C ASP A 227 -8.50 -2.65 27.38
N GLY A 228 -7.80 -3.44 26.58
CA GLY A 228 -8.16 -3.69 25.18
C GLY A 228 -7.53 -2.75 24.13
N PRO A 229 -7.93 -2.90 22.84
CA PRO A 229 -7.27 -2.25 21.72
C PRO A 229 -7.52 -0.73 21.70
N PRO A 230 -6.51 0.10 21.38
CA PRO A 230 -6.67 1.54 21.26
C PRO A 230 -7.78 1.93 20.27
N ASP A 231 -8.62 2.90 20.66
CA ASP A 231 -9.62 3.49 19.76
C ASP A 231 -8.94 4.32 18.66
N ASP A 232 -9.74 4.74 17.67
CA ASP A 232 -9.32 5.47 16.48
C ASP A 232 -8.42 6.68 16.72
N ALA A 233 -8.51 7.37 17.86
CA ALA A 233 -7.67 8.53 18.19
C ALA A 233 -6.29 8.17 18.76
N TRP A 234 -6.13 6.94 19.25
CA TRP A 234 -4.98 6.47 20.02
C TRP A 234 -4.04 5.58 19.22
N VAL A 235 -4.32 5.42 17.94
CA VAL A 235 -3.47 4.72 16.97
C VAL A 235 -2.57 5.74 16.25
N ASN A 236 -1.68 5.27 15.38
CA ASN A 236 -0.87 6.17 14.57
C ASN A 236 -1.69 6.76 13.42
N HIS A 237 -1.48 8.03 13.12
CA HIS A 237 -2.14 8.79 12.06
C HIS A 237 -1.12 9.37 11.10
N TRP A 238 -1.43 9.31 9.81
CA TRP A 238 -0.59 9.89 8.76
C TRP A 238 -1.25 11.13 8.16
N PHE A 239 -0.43 12.14 7.92
CA PHE A 239 -0.82 13.39 7.29
C PHE A 239 0.12 13.72 6.16
N ALA A 240 -0.41 14.28 5.07
CA ALA A 240 0.36 14.94 4.03
C ALA A 240 0.30 16.46 4.23
N ILE A 241 1.41 17.12 3.90
CA ILE A 241 1.57 18.55 4.01
C ILE A 241 2.04 19.05 2.64
N SER A 242 1.23 19.90 2.02
CA SER A 242 1.54 20.46 0.72
C SER A 242 2.73 21.42 0.81
N PRO A 243 3.37 21.76 -0.34
CA PRO A 243 4.41 22.80 -0.37
C PRO A 243 3.93 24.16 0.14
N MET A 244 2.61 24.39 0.11
CA MET A 244 1.95 25.60 0.60
C MET A 244 1.58 25.50 2.09
N GLY A 245 1.84 24.37 2.75
CA GLY A 245 1.56 24.13 4.17
C GLY A 245 0.14 23.63 4.46
N GLU A 246 -0.63 23.25 3.45
CA GLU A 246 -1.96 22.66 3.65
C GLU A 246 -1.85 21.24 4.18
N VAL A 247 -2.62 20.92 5.21
CA VAL A 247 -2.58 19.61 5.87
C VAL A 247 -3.76 18.75 5.43
N HIS A 248 -3.47 17.54 4.98
CA HIS A 248 -4.43 16.52 4.60
C HIS A 248 -4.25 15.28 5.49
N HIS A 249 -5.32 14.79 6.10
CA HIS A 249 -5.29 13.51 6.80
C HIS A 249 -5.34 12.37 5.77
N LEU A 250 -4.35 11.47 5.82
CA LEU A 250 -4.24 10.34 4.90
C LEU A 250 -4.94 9.09 5.45
N GLY A 251 -4.88 8.90 6.77
CA GLY A 251 -5.46 7.73 7.41
C GLY A 251 -4.78 7.39 8.72
N ARG A 252 -5.05 6.19 9.20
CA ARG A 252 -4.59 5.65 10.48
C ARG A 252 -4.16 4.21 10.31
N LEU A 253 -3.37 3.68 11.25
CA LEU A 253 -2.95 2.27 11.24
C LEU A 253 -2.26 1.90 9.93
N MET A 254 -1.35 2.77 9.49
CA MET A 254 -0.63 2.61 8.23
C MET A 254 0.88 2.61 8.44
N HIS A 255 1.58 1.89 7.57
CA HIS A 255 3.04 1.89 7.46
C HIS A 255 3.43 2.21 6.02
N LEU A 256 4.41 3.10 5.83
CA LEU A 256 4.90 3.39 4.48
C LEU A 256 5.57 2.15 3.90
N ALA A 257 4.98 1.57 2.85
CA ALA A 257 5.52 0.41 2.14
C ALA A 257 6.53 0.83 1.06
N GLY A 258 6.30 1.96 0.41
CA GLY A 258 7.29 2.55 -0.49
C GLY A 258 6.77 3.69 -1.37
N THR A 259 7.72 4.31 -2.07
CA THR A 259 7.49 5.42 -3.01
C THR A 259 8.13 5.08 -4.34
N ALA A 260 7.39 5.26 -5.43
CA ALA A 260 7.90 5.05 -6.79
C ALA A 260 6.92 5.59 -7.83
N ASP A 261 7.43 5.85 -9.03
CA ASP A 261 6.65 6.10 -10.25
C ASP A 261 6.26 4.76 -10.89
N PHE A 262 5.13 4.22 -10.46
CA PHE A 262 4.60 2.95 -10.95
C PHE A 262 3.89 3.11 -12.31
N ALA A 263 3.55 4.35 -12.68
CA ALA A 263 2.93 4.68 -13.95
C ALA A 263 3.95 5.04 -15.05
N ASN A 264 5.23 5.24 -14.69
CA ASN A 264 6.29 5.75 -15.55
C ASN A 264 5.91 7.10 -16.18
N GLU A 265 5.32 7.99 -15.40
CA GLU A 265 4.84 9.32 -15.81
C GLU A 265 5.65 10.49 -15.21
N GLY A 266 6.75 10.21 -14.51
CA GLY A 266 7.63 11.20 -13.91
C GLY A 266 7.15 11.75 -12.57
N ARG A 267 6.22 11.07 -11.90
CA ARG A 267 5.68 11.42 -10.58
C ARG A 267 5.64 10.20 -9.69
N SER A 268 5.94 10.36 -8.40
CA SER A 268 5.92 9.23 -7.47
C SER A 268 4.54 9.03 -6.88
N GLU A 269 4.04 7.79 -6.90
CA GLU A 269 2.99 7.36 -6.01
C GLU A 269 3.55 6.88 -4.67
N ILE A 270 2.69 6.91 -3.65
CA ILE A 270 3.04 6.61 -2.26
C ILE A 270 2.14 5.49 -1.78
N LEU A 271 2.75 4.34 -1.50
CA LEU A 271 2.07 3.13 -1.09
C LEU A 271 2.21 2.96 0.43
N PHE A 272 1.07 2.82 1.11
CA PHE A 272 0.99 2.45 2.50
C PHE A 272 0.42 1.05 2.63
N GLN A 273 1.01 0.25 3.51
CA GLN A 273 0.35 -0.92 4.09
C GLN A 273 -0.62 -0.43 5.17
N VAL A 274 -1.81 -1.02 5.23
CA VAL A 274 -2.84 -0.80 6.25
C VAL A 274 -2.90 -2.06 7.10
N GLU A 275 -2.87 -1.90 8.42
CA GLU A 275 -2.98 -3.00 9.36
C GLU A 275 -3.79 -2.58 10.59
N GLY A 276 -5.06 -2.97 10.63
CA GLY A 276 -5.95 -2.79 11.77
C GLY A 276 -6.54 -4.11 12.22
N GLY A 277 -7.20 -4.11 13.39
CA GLY A 277 -7.69 -5.34 14.03
C GLY A 277 -8.54 -6.24 13.12
N ASN A 278 -9.36 -5.64 12.26
CA ASN A 278 -10.26 -6.35 11.35
C ASN A 278 -10.05 -6.01 9.87
N GLU A 279 -9.03 -5.22 9.53
CA GLU A 279 -8.77 -4.76 8.17
C GLU A 279 -7.28 -4.83 7.88
N ALA A 280 -6.88 -5.40 6.75
CA ALA A 280 -5.52 -5.27 6.26
C ALA A 280 -5.49 -5.03 4.76
N GLY A 281 -4.36 -4.52 4.27
CA GLY A 281 -4.10 -4.38 2.84
C GLY A 281 -3.29 -3.14 2.55
N TYR A 282 -3.67 -2.40 1.51
CA TYR A 282 -2.85 -1.30 0.99
C TYR A 282 -3.67 -0.10 0.54
N LYS A 283 -3.10 1.09 0.73
CA LYS A 283 -3.60 2.36 0.20
C LYS A 283 -2.52 3.02 -0.65
N LEU A 284 -2.91 3.47 -1.83
CA LEU A 284 -2.05 4.20 -2.75
C LEU A 284 -2.52 5.65 -2.82
N PHE A 285 -1.63 6.61 -2.59
CA PHE A 285 -1.86 8.03 -2.83
C PHE A 285 -1.07 8.48 -4.05
N TYR A 286 -1.69 9.29 -4.90
CA TYR A 286 -1.10 9.75 -6.15
C TYR A 286 -1.64 11.11 -6.57
N ASP A 287 -1.00 11.68 -7.60
CA ASP A 287 -1.34 13.01 -8.13
C ASP A 287 -1.38 14.08 -7.03
N ASN A 288 -0.29 14.20 -6.27
CA ASN A 288 -0.16 15.15 -5.16
C ASN A 288 -1.23 14.97 -4.07
N PHE A 289 -1.54 13.72 -3.72
CA PHE A 289 -2.56 13.35 -2.71
C PHE A 289 -3.99 13.79 -3.05
N THR A 290 -4.27 14.20 -4.30
CA THR A 290 -5.63 14.51 -4.75
C THR A 290 -6.44 13.25 -5.08
N HIS A 291 -5.76 12.13 -5.28
CA HIS A 291 -6.37 10.83 -5.56
C HIS A 291 -5.82 9.74 -4.64
N GLN A 292 -6.66 8.73 -4.42
CA GLN A 292 -6.28 7.52 -3.71
C GLN A 292 -6.94 6.27 -4.32
N ALA A 293 -6.32 5.11 -4.09
CA ALA A 293 -6.90 3.80 -4.37
C ALA A 293 -6.65 2.87 -3.16
N GLN A 294 -7.54 1.92 -2.92
CA GLN A 294 -7.45 1.01 -1.79
C GLN A 294 -7.69 -0.44 -2.20
N ALA A 295 -6.81 -1.32 -1.76
CA ALA A 295 -6.90 -2.76 -1.90
C ALA A 295 -6.80 -3.37 -0.49
N THR A 296 -7.94 -3.48 0.20
CA THR A 296 -8.02 -4.04 1.55
C THR A 296 -8.99 -5.22 1.62
N VAL A 297 -8.78 -6.04 2.63
CA VAL A 297 -9.62 -7.16 3.02
C VAL A 297 -10.07 -6.91 4.46
N THR A 298 -11.37 -7.11 4.71
CA THR A 298 -11.94 -7.12 6.05
C THR A 298 -12.14 -8.57 6.48
N TYR A 299 -11.76 -8.91 7.71
CA TYR A 299 -11.76 -10.29 8.19
C TYR A 299 -13.10 -10.79 8.75
N HIS A 300 -14.12 -9.91 8.85
CA HIS A 300 -15.44 -10.18 9.42
C HIS A 300 -16.57 -9.61 8.58
#